data_AF-A0A097PSE6-F1
#
_entry.id   AF-A0A097PSE6-F1
#
_cell.length_a   1.000
_cell.length_b   1.000
_cell.length_c   1.000
_cell.angle_alpha   90.00
_cell.angle_beta   90.00
_cell.angle_gamma   90.00
#
_symmetry.space_group_name_H-M   'P 1'
#
loop_
_entity.id
_entity.type
_entity.pdbx_description
1 polymer ?
#
loop_
_entity_poly.entity_id
_entity_poly.type
_entity_poly.pdbx_seq_one_letter_code
_entity_poly.pdbx_strand_id
1 'polypeptide(L)'
;LPPAFIDFLHDNGLNPSIYLPRYIRLKPGIAEIESELGCELEKVDWLPGFFAAPPHIHIAGSVAYKRGKIYGMDVASGAAVMALDVSPGDHVLDLCAAPGAKLCMLLDLLGSSGSLTGVDVARHRLAACRTMLLKYGLGDRCRLFVADGTSFSFLPVRLKEWSPKRSWKERKSARRSTVELLYYGRHSGMVGRSKRDLGYDRVLVDAECTHDGSFKHIQKFEHWGWDTLQRRVLNAERSDSVTELQLQLLTNGFKLLKVGGSLIYSTCSLTVAQNEDVLKKFLSMNPAAELVEIEVAKNWPCKSGQIPKTLRFDPLASQTSGLFIAKITKI
;
A
#
# COMPACT_ATOMS: atom_id res chain seq x y z
N LEU A 1 5.41 -28.43 2.17
CA LEU A 1 6.00 -27.40 1.27
C LEU A 1 6.85 -28.13 0.23
N PRO A 2 6.84 -27.75 -1.07
CA PRO A 2 7.74 -28.30 -2.08
C PRO A 2 9.22 -28.04 -1.72
N PRO A 3 10.17 -28.94 -2.06
CA PRO A 3 11.58 -28.77 -1.72
C PRO A 3 12.16 -27.42 -2.14
N ALA A 4 11.98 -27.02 -3.40
CA ALA A 4 12.46 -25.73 -3.91
C ALA A 4 11.90 -24.50 -3.17
N PHE A 5 10.70 -24.61 -2.56
CA PHE A 5 10.15 -23.53 -1.76
C PHE A 5 10.67 -23.56 -0.32
N ILE A 6 10.91 -24.75 0.25
CA ILE A 6 11.62 -24.88 1.52
C ILE A 6 13.02 -24.28 1.38
N ASP A 7 13.74 -24.60 0.31
CA ASP A 7 15.04 -24.03 -0.02
C ASP A 7 14.96 -22.52 -0.15
N PHE A 8 14.01 -21.98 -0.93
CA PHE A 8 13.77 -20.54 -1.02
C PHE A 8 13.52 -19.88 0.35
N LEU A 9 12.69 -20.51 1.20
CA LEU A 9 12.44 -20.00 2.55
C LEU A 9 13.72 -20.01 3.38
N HIS A 10 14.50 -21.11 3.37
CA HIS A 10 15.78 -21.20 4.08
C HIS A 10 16.81 -20.19 3.58
N ASP A 11 16.94 -20.03 2.25
CA ASP A 11 17.85 -19.06 1.61
C ASP A 11 17.51 -17.61 1.99
N ASN A 12 16.24 -17.34 2.27
CA ASN A 12 15.76 -16.04 2.74
C ASN A 12 15.61 -15.95 4.27
N GLY A 13 16.14 -16.92 5.02
CA GLY A 13 16.11 -16.94 6.49
C GLY A 13 14.72 -17.12 7.10
N LEU A 14 13.77 -17.62 6.32
CA LEU A 14 12.39 -17.88 6.74
C LEU A 14 12.25 -19.31 7.25
N ASN A 15 11.89 -19.48 8.51
CA ASN A 15 11.46 -20.79 9.01
C ASN A 15 9.93 -20.92 8.84
N PRO A 16 9.42 -21.95 8.15
CA PRO A 16 7.99 -22.21 7.99
C PRO A 16 7.18 -22.28 9.29
N SER A 17 7.85 -22.63 10.39
CA SER A 17 7.26 -22.74 11.72
C SER A 17 7.21 -21.40 12.47
N ILE A 18 7.68 -20.29 11.88
CA ILE A 18 7.57 -18.96 12.49
C ILE A 18 6.11 -18.53 12.49
N TYR A 19 5.56 -18.39 13.70
CA TYR A 19 4.24 -17.80 13.93
C TYR A 19 4.37 -16.29 14.06
N LEU A 20 3.80 -15.55 13.11
CA LEU A 20 3.74 -14.09 13.19
C LEU A 20 2.52 -13.63 14.00
N PRO A 21 2.65 -12.61 14.86
CA PRO A 21 1.53 -12.02 15.57
C PRO A 21 0.48 -11.45 14.60
N ARG A 22 -0.77 -11.37 15.06
CA ARG A 22 -1.81 -10.64 14.33
C ARG A 22 -1.73 -9.17 14.71
N TYR A 23 -1.27 -8.34 13.79
CA TYR A 23 -1.25 -6.90 14.02
C TYR A 23 -2.61 -6.24 13.77
N ILE A 24 -2.94 -5.33 14.67
CA ILE A 24 -4.09 -4.43 14.58
C ILE A 24 -3.61 -2.99 14.64
N ARG A 25 -4.33 -2.11 13.95
CA ARG A 25 -4.16 -0.67 14.09
C ARG A 25 -5.39 -0.06 14.74
N LEU A 26 -5.16 0.78 15.74
CA LEU A 26 -6.18 1.63 16.34
C LEU A 26 -6.26 2.94 15.56
N LYS A 27 -7.48 3.43 15.33
CA LYS A 27 -7.68 4.76 14.77
C LYS A 27 -7.20 5.84 15.75
N PRO A 28 -6.80 7.03 15.26
CA PRO A 28 -6.43 8.15 16.13
C PRO A 28 -7.51 8.46 17.18
N GLY A 29 -7.08 8.70 18.42
CA GLY A 29 -7.98 9.04 19.55
C GLY A 29 -8.61 7.85 20.27
N ILE A 30 -8.28 6.60 19.91
CA ILE A 30 -8.72 5.41 20.63
C ILE A 30 -7.63 4.98 21.63
N ALA A 31 -7.94 4.98 22.93
CA ALA A 31 -6.98 4.66 23.98
C ALA A 31 -6.99 3.17 24.39
N GLU A 32 -8.16 2.56 24.55
CA GLU A 32 -8.29 1.21 25.14
C GLU A 32 -9.38 0.38 24.46
N ILE A 33 -9.03 -0.85 24.10
CA ILE A 33 -9.94 -1.86 23.53
C ILE A 33 -9.73 -3.26 24.11
N GLU A 34 -8.76 -3.44 25.01
CA GLU A 34 -8.33 -4.74 25.55
C GLU A 34 -9.46 -5.44 26.31
N SER A 35 -10.18 -4.69 27.17
CA SER A 35 -11.36 -5.20 27.88
C SER A 35 -12.45 -5.69 26.92
N GLU A 36 -12.54 -5.11 25.73
CA GLU A 36 -13.52 -5.50 24.71
C GLU A 36 -13.07 -6.73 23.91
N LEU A 37 -11.76 -6.87 23.68
CA LEU A 37 -11.17 -8.02 22.98
C LEU A 37 -10.95 -9.22 23.91
N GLY A 38 -11.02 -9.03 25.22
CA GLY A 38 -10.78 -10.08 26.22
C GLY A 38 -9.33 -10.57 26.23
N CYS A 39 -8.39 -9.73 25.78
CA CYS A 39 -6.96 -10.02 25.78
C CYS A 39 -6.14 -8.74 25.95
N GLU A 40 -4.94 -8.90 26.50
CA GLU A 40 -3.90 -7.88 26.51
C GLU A 40 -3.30 -7.76 25.10
N LEU A 41 -3.05 -6.51 24.68
CA LEU A 41 -2.49 -6.16 23.40
C LEU A 41 -1.08 -5.63 23.59
N GLU A 42 -0.10 -6.29 22.97
CA GLU A 42 1.28 -5.83 23.04
C GLU A 42 1.47 -4.64 22.09
N LYS A 43 1.88 -3.50 22.62
CA LYS A 43 2.12 -2.29 21.83
C LYS A 43 3.36 -2.47 20.94
N VAL A 44 3.26 -2.03 19.68
CA VAL A 44 4.40 -1.99 18.76
C VAL A 44 5.13 -0.65 18.94
N ASP A 45 6.15 -0.62 19.80
CA ASP A 45 6.79 0.65 20.23
C ASP A 45 7.38 1.48 19.09
N TRP A 46 7.91 0.83 18.06
CA TRP A 46 8.52 1.49 16.91
C TRP A 46 7.51 1.98 15.87
N LEU A 47 6.23 1.58 15.97
CA LEU A 47 5.17 1.96 15.03
C LEU A 47 3.89 2.43 15.75
N PRO A 48 3.71 3.75 15.92
CA PRO A 48 2.59 4.31 16.66
C PRO A 48 1.21 3.83 16.16
N GLY A 49 0.33 3.49 17.11
CA GLY A 49 -1.04 3.04 16.83
C GLY A 49 -1.17 1.58 16.42
N PHE A 50 -0.08 0.81 16.38
CA PHE A 50 -0.10 -0.62 16.12
C PHE A 50 0.07 -1.44 17.40
N PHE A 51 -0.62 -2.57 17.43
CA PHE A 51 -0.59 -3.53 18.52
C PHE A 51 -0.57 -4.95 17.95
N ALA A 52 0.18 -5.83 18.60
CA ALA A 52 0.15 -7.27 18.37
C ALA A 52 -0.97 -7.89 19.22
N ALA A 53 -1.83 -8.65 18.55
CA ALA A 53 -2.83 -9.49 19.18
C ALA A 53 -2.44 -10.97 19.03
N PRO A 54 -2.74 -11.81 20.04
CA PRO A 54 -2.56 -13.25 19.92
C PRO A 54 -3.29 -13.83 18.68
N PRO A 55 -2.73 -14.84 17.99
CA PRO A 55 -3.26 -15.32 16.71
C PRO A 55 -4.72 -15.82 16.76
N HIS A 56 -5.15 -16.34 17.91
CA HIS A 56 -6.50 -16.88 18.15
C HIS A 56 -7.57 -15.80 18.35
N ILE A 57 -7.20 -14.52 18.47
CA ILE A 57 -8.15 -13.43 18.69
C ILE A 57 -8.85 -13.05 17.39
N HIS A 58 -10.17 -13.24 17.35
CA HIS A 58 -11.02 -12.91 16.23
C HIS A 58 -11.54 -11.47 16.28
N ILE A 59 -10.68 -10.52 15.88
CA ILE A 59 -11.01 -9.09 15.91
C ILE A 59 -12.29 -8.73 15.13
N ALA A 60 -12.63 -9.51 14.09
CA ALA A 60 -13.81 -9.25 13.25
C ALA A 60 -15.14 -9.33 14.02
N GLY A 61 -15.18 -10.09 15.12
CA GLY A 61 -16.35 -10.22 15.98
C GLY A 61 -16.57 -9.04 16.93
N SER A 62 -15.51 -8.28 17.23
CA SER A 62 -15.51 -7.20 18.23
C SER A 62 -16.39 -6.01 17.84
N VAL A 63 -16.90 -5.30 18.84
CA VAL A 63 -17.67 -4.05 18.69
C VAL A 63 -16.77 -2.95 18.12
N ALA A 64 -15.51 -2.85 18.56
CA ALA A 64 -14.49 -1.94 18.08
C ALA A 64 -14.28 -2.12 16.57
N TYR A 65 -14.13 -3.36 16.10
CA TYR A 65 -13.99 -3.61 14.67
C TYR A 65 -15.27 -3.28 13.91
N LYS A 66 -16.45 -3.67 14.41
CA LYS A 66 -17.75 -3.40 13.76
C LYS A 66 -18.05 -1.90 13.67
N ARG A 67 -17.71 -1.13 14.70
CA ARG A 67 -17.82 0.33 14.75
C ARG A 67 -16.66 1.06 14.07
N GLY A 68 -15.72 0.32 13.50
CA GLY A 68 -14.66 0.89 12.70
C GLY A 68 -13.55 1.58 13.47
N LYS A 69 -13.39 1.29 14.77
CA LYS A 69 -12.32 1.84 15.63
C LYS A 69 -10.97 1.17 15.40
N ILE A 70 -10.98 -0.08 14.93
CA ILE A 70 -9.79 -0.87 14.63
C ILE A 70 -9.87 -1.56 13.28
N TYR A 71 -8.71 -1.86 12.71
CA TYR A 71 -8.61 -2.75 11.56
C TYR A 71 -7.28 -3.51 11.55
N GLY A 72 -7.30 -4.71 10.96
CA GLY A 72 -6.11 -5.53 10.84
C GLY A 72 -5.20 -5.02 9.73
N MET A 73 -3.91 -4.86 10.04
CA MET A 73 -2.89 -4.41 9.09
C MET A 73 -1.54 -4.91 9.59
N ASP A 74 -0.73 -5.46 8.68
CA ASP A 74 0.62 -5.89 9.00
C ASP A 74 1.53 -4.68 9.26
N VAL A 75 2.42 -4.76 10.26
CA VAL A 75 3.25 -3.61 10.68
C VAL A 75 4.23 -3.18 9.62
N ALA A 76 4.78 -4.08 8.79
CA ALA A 76 5.60 -3.67 7.66
C ALA A 76 4.80 -2.79 6.68
N SER A 77 3.55 -3.17 6.40
CA SER A 77 2.66 -2.33 5.58
C SER A 77 2.40 -0.97 6.20
N GLY A 78 2.31 -0.89 7.53
CA GLY A 78 2.18 0.37 8.26
C GLY A 78 3.45 1.22 8.18
N ALA A 79 4.61 0.58 8.24
CA ALA A 79 5.93 1.20 8.08
C ALA A 79 6.05 1.89 6.71
N ALA A 80 5.59 1.27 5.62
CA ALA A 80 5.56 1.91 4.29
C ALA A 80 4.71 3.18 4.25
N VAL A 81 3.57 3.20 4.96
CA VAL A 81 2.72 4.39 5.06
C VAL A 81 3.39 5.48 5.91
N MET A 82 4.01 5.12 7.03
CA MET A 82 4.75 6.07 7.87
C MET A 82 5.97 6.66 7.16
N ALA A 83 6.68 5.87 6.36
CA ALA A 83 7.85 6.31 5.59
C ALA A 83 7.50 7.38 4.55
N LEU A 84 6.26 7.36 4.03
CA LEU A 84 5.77 8.34 3.06
C LEU A 84 5.70 9.76 3.66
N ASP A 85 5.56 9.87 4.98
CA ASP A 85 5.57 11.13 5.73
C ASP A 85 4.48 12.10 5.22
N VAL A 86 3.23 11.63 5.33
CA VAL A 86 2.03 12.37 4.92
C VAL A 86 1.65 13.38 5.99
N SER A 87 1.41 14.62 5.56
CA SER A 87 0.95 15.72 6.41
C SER A 87 -0.48 16.14 6.06
N PRO A 88 -1.25 16.68 7.02
CA PRO A 88 -2.52 17.32 6.72
C PRO A 88 -2.36 18.39 5.63
N GLY A 89 -3.19 18.30 4.60
CA GLY A 89 -3.14 19.20 3.44
C GLY A 89 -2.54 18.57 2.19
N ASP A 90 -1.79 17.47 2.33
CA ASP A 90 -1.19 16.77 1.20
C ASP A 90 -2.25 16.21 0.24
N HIS A 91 -1.92 16.23 -1.05
CA HIS A 91 -2.61 15.44 -2.05
C HIS A 91 -1.83 14.16 -2.33
N VAL A 92 -2.44 13.04 -1.96
CA VAL A 92 -1.81 11.72 -1.97
C VAL A 92 -2.39 10.86 -3.10
N LEU A 93 -1.52 10.14 -3.80
CA LEU A 93 -1.88 9.08 -4.75
C LEU A 93 -1.48 7.72 -4.19
N ASP A 94 -2.40 6.77 -4.20
CA ASP A 94 -2.12 5.35 -3.98
C ASP A 94 -2.42 4.61 -5.29
N LEU A 95 -1.36 4.20 -6.01
CA LEU A 95 -1.45 3.72 -7.39
C LEU A 95 -1.88 2.24 -7.49
N CYS A 96 -1.84 1.52 -6.38
CA CYS A 96 -2.21 0.11 -6.26
C CYS A 96 -3.02 -0.11 -4.97
N ALA A 97 -4.15 0.59 -4.88
CA ALA A 97 -4.81 0.91 -3.63
C ALA A 97 -5.53 -0.27 -2.94
N ALA A 98 -5.98 -1.28 -3.68
CA ALA A 98 -6.84 -2.30 -3.10
C ALA A 98 -6.02 -3.37 -2.37
N PRO A 99 -6.50 -3.96 -1.25
CA PRO A 99 -7.85 -3.87 -0.70
C PRO A 99 -8.12 -2.63 0.19
N GLY A 100 -7.13 -1.77 0.45
CA GLY A 100 -7.36 -0.45 1.04
C GLY A 100 -6.94 -0.24 2.50
N ALA A 101 -6.18 -1.14 3.12
CA ALA A 101 -5.70 -0.92 4.50
C ALA A 101 -4.70 0.24 4.60
N LYS A 102 -3.69 0.27 3.70
CA LYS A 102 -2.75 1.40 3.57
C LYS A 102 -3.51 2.69 3.23
N LEU A 103 -4.45 2.59 2.29
CA LEU A 103 -5.34 3.69 1.90
C LEU A 103 -6.12 4.28 3.10
N CYS A 104 -6.69 3.45 3.98
CA CYS A 104 -7.37 3.91 5.19
C CYS A 104 -6.40 4.60 6.15
N MET A 105 -5.18 4.07 6.33
CA MET A 105 -4.16 4.68 7.17
C MET A 105 -3.73 6.05 6.64
N LEU A 106 -3.55 6.20 5.32
CA LEU A 106 -3.25 7.48 4.67
C LEU A 106 -4.35 8.52 4.96
N LEU A 107 -5.61 8.13 4.90
CA LEU A 107 -6.73 9.03 5.21
C LEU A 107 -6.80 9.42 6.69
N ASP A 108 -6.50 8.49 7.60
CA ASP A 108 -6.39 8.82 9.03
C ASP A 108 -5.28 9.86 9.28
N LEU A 109 -4.13 9.77 8.59
CA LEU A 109 -3.02 10.72 8.71
C LEU A 109 -3.33 12.09 8.08
N LEU A 110 -4.05 12.13 6.95
CA LEU A 110 -4.50 13.38 6.32
C LEU A 110 -5.48 14.17 7.20
N GLY A 111 -6.27 13.47 8.01
CA GLY A 111 -7.27 14.06 8.89
C GLY A 111 -8.32 14.86 8.10
N SER A 112 -8.47 16.15 8.43
CA SER A 112 -9.51 17.02 7.89
C SER A 112 -9.07 17.89 6.70
N SER A 113 -7.87 17.70 6.15
CA SER A 113 -7.37 18.51 5.02
C SER A 113 -6.58 17.67 4.01
N GLY A 114 -6.43 18.17 2.78
CA GLY A 114 -5.85 17.40 1.69
C GLY A 114 -6.82 16.41 1.03
N SER A 115 -6.31 15.58 0.12
CA SER A 115 -7.13 14.62 -0.63
C SER A 115 -6.37 13.36 -0.97
N LEU A 116 -7.07 12.25 -1.11
CA LEU A 116 -6.48 10.99 -1.52
C LEU A 116 -7.12 10.47 -2.82
N THR A 117 -6.28 10.04 -3.75
CA THR A 117 -6.69 9.29 -4.94
C THR A 117 -6.21 7.85 -4.84
N GLY A 118 -7.12 6.88 -4.85
CA GLY A 118 -6.78 5.46 -4.97
C GLY A 118 -7.03 4.96 -6.39
N VAL A 119 -6.12 4.15 -6.92
CA VAL A 119 -6.23 3.52 -8.24
C VAL A 119 -5.98 2.03 -8.09
N ASP A 120 -6.79 1.21 -8.77
CA ASP A 120 -6.55 -0.23 -8.87
C ASP A 120 -7.22 -0.79 -10.12
N VAL A 121 -6.58 -1.74 -10.81
CA VAL A 121 -7.17 -2.36 -12.01
C VAL A 121 -8.31 -3.32 -11.66
N ALA A 122 -8.29 -3.91 -10.46
CA ALA A 122 -9.26 -4.91 -10.03
C ALA A 122 -10.48 -4.25 -9.38
N ARG A 123 -11.51 -3.99 -10.19
CA ARG A 123 -12.80 -3.40 -9.75
C ARG A 123 -13.38 -4.05 -8.48
N HIS A 124 -13.33 -5.37 -8.36
CA HIS A 124 -13.87 -6.08 -7.21
C HIS A 124 -13.07 -5.83 -5.92
N ARG A 125 -11.72 -5.76 -6.01
CA ARG A 125 -10.87 -5.41 -4.86
C ARG A 125 -11.10 -3.95 -4.46
N LEU A 126 -11.23 -3.05 -5.43
CA LEU A 126 -11.50 -1.64 -5.18
C LEU A 126 -12.90 -1.41 -4.59
N ALA A 127 -13.88 -2.25 -4.93
CA ALA A 127 -15.18 -2.25 -4.27
C ALA A 127 -15.09 -2.64 -2.79
N ALA A 128 -14.19 -3.57 -2.42
CA ALA A 128 -13.92 -3.88 -1.01
C ALA A 128 -13.26 -2.69 -0.29
N CYS A 129 -12.35 -1.97 -0.96
CA CYS A 129 -11.79 -0.71 -0.46
C CYS A 129 -12.88 0.32 -0.18
N ARG A 130 -13.84 0.50 -1.11
CA ARG A 130 -15.02 1.37 -0.89
C ARG A 130 -15.80 0.97 0.36
N THR A 131 -16.03 -0.33 0.58
CA THR A 131 -16.71 -0.82 1.79
C THR A 131 -15.94 -0.49 3.06
N MET A 132 -14.60 -0.61 3.05
CA MET A 132 -13.75 -0.20 4.18
C MET A 132 -13.86 1.31 4.45
N LEU A 133 -13.83 2.14 3.41
CA LEU A 133 -13.98 3.60 3.55
C LEU A 133 -15.30 3.99 4.20
N LEU A 134 -16.40 3.37 3.79
CA LEU A 134 -17.72 3.60 4.36
C LEU A 134 -17.79 3.13 5.81
N LYS A 135 -17.28 1.93 6.10
CA LYS A 135 -17.24 1.35 7.44
C LYS A 135 -16.44 2.22 8.42
N TYR A 136 -15.30 2.75 8.00
CA TYR A 136 -14.40 3.53 8.85
C TYR A 136 -14.66 5.03 8.82
N GLY A 137 -15.63 5.51 8.04
CA GLY A 137 -15.98 6.92 7.93
C GLY A 137 -14.86 7.78 7.30
N LEU A 138 -14.05 7.21 6.40
CA LEU A 138 -12.85 7.85 5.84
C LEU A 138 -13.03 8.35 4.39
N GLY A 139 -14.19 8.13 3.79
CA GLY A 139 -14.34 8.33 2.36
C GLY A 139 -14.50 9.78 1.89
N ASP A 140 -14.77 10.75 2.77
CA ASP A 140 -15.21 12.08 2.33
C ASP A 140 -14.21 12.83 1.43
N ARG A 141 -12.90 12.60 1.58
CA ARG A 141 -11.83 13.23 0.79
C ARG A 141 -11.11 12.26 -0.15
N CYS A 142 -11.70 11.08 -0.36
CA CYS A 142 -11.15 10.03 -1.20
C CYS A 142 -11.90 9.89 -2.53
N ARG A 143 -11.17 9.66 -3.60
CA ARG A 143 -11.70 9.23 -4.90
C ARG A 143 -11.00 7.95 -5.35
N LEU A 144 -11.78 6.97 -5.81
CA LEU A 144 -11.29 5.66 -6.25
C LEU A 144 -11.53 5.46 -7.74
N PHE A 145 -10.48 5.17 -8.50
CA PHE A 145 -10.55 4.89 -9.92
C PHE A 145 -10.20 3.43 -10.21
N VAL A 146 -11.06 2.77 -10.98
CA VAL A 146 -10.73 1.51 -11.64
C VAL A 146 -9.97 1.87 -12.91
N ALA A 147 -8.66 1.61 -12.93
CA ALA A 147 -7.80 1.92 -14.06
C ALA A 147 -6.48 1.14 -13.97
N ASP A 148 -5.77 1.08 -15.08
CA ASP A 148 -4.38 0.63 -15.12
C ASP A 148 -3.46 1.71 -14.53
N GLY A 149 -2.77 1.36 -13.44
CA GLY A 149 -1.85 2.26 -12.74
C GLY A 149 -0.65 2.68 -13.59
N THR A 150 -0.25 1.91 -14.61
CA THR A 150 0.88 2.24 -15.49
C THR A 150 0.59 3.42 -16.42
N SER A 151 -0.69 3.70 -16.69
CA SER A 151 -1.15 4.72 -17.63
C SER A 151 -2.08 5.77 -17.01
N PHE A 152 -2.39 5.63 -15.73
CA PHE A 152 -3.22 6.59 -14.99
C PHE A 152 -2.62 8.00 -15.03
N SER A 153 -3.45 9.04 -15.20
CA SER A 153 -2.98 10.40 -15.43
C SER A 153 -3.81 11.51 -14.80
N PHE A 154 -4.78 11.18 -13.93
CA PHE A 154 -5.61 12.20 -13.30
C PHE A 154 -4.87 12.87 -12.13
N LEU A 155 -4.85 14.20 -12.13
CA LEU A 155 -4.22 15.04 -11.11
C LEU A 155 -5.19 15.39 -9.97
N PRO A 156 -4.72 15.80 -8.77
CA PRO A 156 -5.56 16.20 -7.64
C PRO A 156 -6.20 17.59 -7.82
N VAL A 157 -6.80 17.84 -8.98
CA VAL A 157 -7.50 19.08 -9.33
C VAL A 157 -8.97 19.03 -8.91
N ARG A 158 -9.52 20.21 -8.61
CA ARG A 158 -10.94 20.38 -8.29
C ARG A 158 -11.78 20.02 -9.52
N LEU A 159 -12.59 18.96 -9.45
CA LEU A 159 -13.57 18.68 -10.49
C LEU A 159 -14.72 19.67 -10.32
N LYS A 160 -14.85 20.63 -11.24
CA LYS A 160 -15.86 21.71 -11.14
C LYS A 160 -17.30 21.20 -11.10
N GLU A 161 -17.59 20.02 -11.63
CA GLU A 161 -18.89 19.36 -11.58
C GLU A 161 -18.67 17.88 -11.91
N TRP A 162 -18.53 17.02 -10.90
CA TRP A 162 -18.76 15.60 -11.10
C TRP A 162 -20.17 15.29 -10.65
N SER A 163 -21.11 15.23 -11.60
CA SER A 163 -22.46 14.72 -11.34
C SER A 163 -22.48 13.21 -11.67
N PRO A 164 -23.18 12.37 -10.90
CA PRO A 164 -23.45 10.98 -11.26
C PRO A 164 -24.21 10.85 -12.59
N LYS A 165 -24.84 11.93 -13.05
CA LYS A 165 -25.65 12.03 -14.26
C LYS A 165 -24.85 12.72 -15.37
N ARG A 166 -23.80 12.07 -15.88
CA ARG A 166 -23.20 12.46 -17.18
C ARG A 166 -24.27 12.45 -18.26
N SER A 167 -24.27 13.47 -19.12
CA SER A 167 -25.11 13.51 -20.31
C SER A 167 -24.76 12.36 -21.26
N TRP A 168 -25.73 11.88 -22.05
CA TRP A 168 -25.54 10.77 -22.99
C TRP A 168 -24.37 11.00 -23.98
N LYS A 169 -24.07 12.27 -24.33
CA LYS A 169 -22.94 12.65 -25.20
C LYS A 169 -21.57 12.45 -24.53
N GLU A 170 -21.44 12.76 -23.25
CA GLU A 170 -20.19 12.55 -22.48
C GLU A 170 -19.92 11.06 -22.22
N ARG A 171 -20.98 10.24 -22.07
CA ARG A 171 -20.86 8.76 -22.00
C ARG A 171 -20.33 8.17 -23.31
N LYS A 172 -20.69 8.77 -24.46
CA LYS A 172 -20.23 8.33 -25.78
C LYS A 172 -18.76 8.71 -26.06
N SER A 173 -18.27 9.84 -25.52
CA SER A 173 -16.85 10.19 -25.54
C SER A 173 -16.02 9.38 -24.54
N ALA A 174 -16.58 9.03 -23.37
CA ALA A 174 -15.93 8.20 -22.35
C ALA A 174 -15.82 6.71 -22.71
N ARG A 175 -16.51 6.24 -23.76
CA ARG A 175 -16.26 4.91 -24.34
C ARG A 175 -14.83 4.73 -24.89
N ARG A 176 -14.05 5.81 -24.99
CA ARG A 176 -12.62 5.81 -25.36
C ARG A 176 -11.65 5.87 -24.17
N SER A 177 -12.12 6.08 -22.93
CA SER A 177 -11.24 6.13 -21.75
C SER A 177 -11.40 4.88 -20.89
N THR A 178 -10.32 4.16 -20.64
CA THR A 178 -10.22 2.93 -19.82
C THR A 178 -10.39 3.15 -18.31
N VAL A 179 -10.68 4.39 -17.88
CA VAL A 179 -10.74 4.80 -16.46
C VAL A 179 -12.19 4.93 -16.00
N GLU A 180 -12.60 4.15 -14.99
CA GLU A 180 -13.90 4.23 -14.31
C GLU A 180 -13.74 4.88 -12.93
N LEU A 181 -14.57 5.87 -12.59
CA LEU A 181 -14.62 6.45 -11.23
C LEU A 181 -15.63 5.66 -10.38
N LEU A 182 -15.13 4.86 -9.44
CA LEU A 182 -15.92 3.93 -8.62
C LEU A 182 -16.48 4.57 -7.35
N TYR A 183 -15.73 5.50 -6.76
CA TYR A 183 -16.10 6.18 -5.53
C TYR A 183 -15.60 7.61 -5.53
N TYR A 184 -16.42 8.52 -5.00
CA TYR A 184 -16.08 9.93 -4.89
C TYR A 184 -16.68 10.50 -3.60
N GLY A 185 -15.80 10.87 -2.67
CA GLY A 185 -16.19 11.43 -1.38
C GLY A 185 -16.82 12.82 -1.49
N ARG A 186 -17.68 13.17 -0.53
CA ARG A 186 -18.43 14.44 -0.49
C ARG A 186 -17.55 15.68 -0.66
N HIS A 187 -16.36 15.68 -0.07
CA HIS A 187 -15.41 16.79 -0.10
C HIS A 187 -14.32 16.64 -1.16
N SER A 188 -14.23 15.50 -1.87
CA SER A 188 -13.19 15.26 -2.87
C SER A 188 -13.19 16.31 -4.00
N GLY A 189 -14.36 16.85 -4.35
CA GLY A 189 -14.51 17.92 -5.36
C GLY A 189 -14.34 19.33 -4.85
N MET A 190 -14.08 19.51 -3.55
CA MET A 190 -13.88 20.82 -2.93
C MET A 190 -12.41 21.06 -2.59
N VAL A 191 -11.60 20.00 -2.50
CA VAL A 191 -10.25 20.05 -1.90
C VAL A 191 -9.13 20.03 -2.95
N GLY A 192 -9.44 20.01 -4.25
CA GLY A 192 -8.40 19.94 -5.29
C GLY A 192 -7.70 21.27 -5.59
N ARG A 193 -6.47 21.17 -6.16
CA ARG A 193 -5.60 22.30 -6.50
C ARG A 193 -6.12 23.19 -7.63
N SER A 194 -5.62 24.44 -7.64
CA SER A 194 -5.65 25.32 -8.82
C SER A 194 -4.68 24.81 -9.90
N LYS A 195 -4.91 25.14 -11.18
CA LYS A 195 -4.14 24.61 -12.33
C LYS A 195 -2.62 24.90 -12.31
N ARG A 196 -2.11 25.71 -11.38
CA ARG A 196 -0.70 26.17 -11.37
C ARG A 196 0.26 25.21 -10.65
N ASP A 197 -0.23 24.40 -9.71
CA ASP A 197 0.58 23.45 -8.92
C ASP A 197 0.24 22.01 -9.28
N LEU A 198 0.74 21.53 -10.41
CA LEU A 198 0.41 20.21 -10.95
C LEU A 198 1.18 19.10 -10.24
N GLY A 199 0.49 18.01 -9.89
CA GLY A 199 1.08 16.80 -9.30
C GLY A 199 0.56 16.48 -7.90
N TYR A 200 0.97 15.31 -7.40
CA TYR A 200 0.72 14.85 -6.04
C TYR A 200 1.89 15.22 -5.13
N ASP A 201 1.59 15.56 -3.88
CA ASP A 201 2.60 15.82 -2.84
C ASP A 201 3.31 14.54 -2.40
N ARG A 202 2.53 13.46 -2.39
CA ARG A 202 2.91 12.13 -1.92
C ARG A 202 2.37 11.07 -2.86
N VAL A 203 3.19 10.08 -3.20
CA VAL A 203 2.76 8.94 -4.02
C VAL A 203 3.17 7.63 -3.34
N LEU A 204 2.23 6.71 -3.18
CA LEU A 204 2.49 5.35 -2.76
C LEU A 204 2.33 4.41 -3.96
N VAL A 205 3.39 3.66 -4.24
CA VAL A 205 3.40 2.55 -5.20
C VAL A 205 3.68 1.28 -4.42
N ASP A 206 2.63 0.71 -3.82
CA ASP A 206 2.63 -0.62 -3.22
C ASP A 206 2.38 -1.66 -4.31
N ALA A 207 3.43 -1.96 -5.07
CA ALA A 207 3.30 -2.62 -6.37
C ALA A 207 2.81 -4.08 -6.25
N GLU A 208 2.10 -4.54 -7.28
CA GLU A 208 1.79 -5.97 -7.42
C GLU A 208 3.11 -6.77 -7.43
N CYS A 209 3.15 -7.82 -6.62
CA CYS A 209 4.37 -8.57 -6.29
C CYS A 209 4.07 -10.08 -6.33
N THR A 210 5.09 -10.94 -6.33
CA THR A 210 4.90 -12.40 -6.25
C THR A 210 4.37 -12.90 -4.90
N HIS A 211 4.36 -12.04 -3.88
CA HIS A 211 3.88 -12.27 -2.52
C HIS A 211 4.67 -13.32 -1.72
N ASP A 212 5.91 -13.58 -2.12
CA ASP A 212 6.89 -14.50 -1.52
C ASP A 212 7.42 -14.04 -0.14
N GLY A 213 7.22 -12.78 0.24
CA GLY A 213 7.45 -12.31 1.61
C GLY A 213 6.20 -12.34 2.50
N SER A 214 5.01 -12.55 1.94
CA SER A 214 3.76 -12.41 2.67
C SER A 214 3.29 -13.73 3.28
N PHE A 215 3.50 -13.93 4.58
CA PHE A 215 3.11 -15.16 5.31
C PHE A 215 1.64 -15.54 5.16
N LYS A 216 0.73 -14.56 5.24
CA LYS A 216 -0.70 -14.81 5.02
C LYS A 216 -1.03 -15.32 3.62
N HIS A 217 -0.22 -14.99 2.62
CA HIS A 217 -0.37 -15.51 1.27
C HIS A 217 0.29 -16.89 1.16
N ILE A 218 1.46 -17.07 1.79
CA ILE A 218 2.14 -18.38 1.88
C ILE A 218 1.24 -19.45 2.52
N GLN A 219 0.60 -19.16 3.65
CA GLN A 219 -0.34 -20.07 4.33
C GLN A 219 -1.60 -20.38 3.49
N LYS A 220 -2.04 -19.46 2.62
CA LYS A 220 -3.14 -19.75 1.68
C LYS A 220 -2.75 -20.79 0.63
N PHE A 221 -1.47 -20.89 0.26
CA PHE A 221 -1.01 -21.88 -0.72
C PHE A 221 -1.02 -23.32 -0.17
N GLU A 222 -0.96 -23.50 1.17
CA GLU A 222 -1.23 -24.81 1.78
C GLU A 222 -2.62 -25.33 1.41
N HIS A 223 -3.59 -24.41 1.23
CA HIS A 223 -4.99 -24.73 0.92
C HIS A 223 -5.29 -24.69 -0.59
N TRP A 224 -4.58 -23.87 -1.37
CA TRP A 224 -4.84 -23.65 -2.81
C TRP A 224 -4.00 -24.54 -3.75
N GLY A 225 -3.07 -25.32 -3.21
CA GLY A 225 -2.22 -26.24 -3.98
C GLY A 225 -0.90 -25.60 -4.42
N TRP A 226 0.17 -26.40 -4.32
CA TRP A 226 1.56 -25.95 -4.50
C TRP A 226 1.95 -25.65 -5.96
N ASP A 227 1.22 -26.17 -6.94
CA ASP A 227 1.41 -25.83 -8.37
C ASP A 227 1.11 -24.35 -8.64
N THR A 228 0.17 -23.76 -7.89
CA THR A 228 -0.14 -22.32 -8.01
C THR A 228 0.99 -21.46 -7.44
N LEU A 229 1.70 -21.94 -6.43
CA LEU A 229 2.87 -21.28 -5.86
C LEU A 229 4.07 -21.37 -6.80
N GLN A 230 4.40 -22.57 -7.30
CA GLN A 230 5.50 -22.75 -8.27
C GLN A 230 5.30 -21.86 -9.52
N ARG A 231 4.06 -21.79 -10.04
CA ARG A 231 3.72 -20.93 -11.18
C ARG A 231 3.79 -19.42 -10.87
N ARG A 232 3.57 -19.00 -9.61
CA ARG A 232 3.54 -17.57 -9.23
C ARG A 232 4.87 -17.04 -8.73
N VAL A 233 5.69 -17.88 -8.09
CA VAL A 233 6.93 -17.48 -7.42
C VAL A 233 8.17 -17.98 -8.17
N LEU A 234 8.12 -19.16 -8.80
CA LEU A 234 9.29 -19.83 -9.38
C LEU A 234 9.31 -19.84 -10.93
N ASN A 235 8.36 -19.17 -11.58
CA ASN A 235 8.31 -19.07 -13.05
C ASN A 235 9.03 -17.80 -13.55
N ALA A 236 10.14 -17.99 -14.26
CA ALA A 236 10.99 -16.91 -14.78
C ALA A 236 10.27 -15.97 -15.77
N GLU A 237 9.49 -16.49 -16.71
CA GLU A 237 8.76 -15.67 -17.71
C GLU A 237 7.76 -14.71 -17.05
N ARG A 238 7.14 -15.18 -15.95
CA ARG A 238 6.24 -14.34 -15.16
C ARG A 238 7.01 -13.33 -14.31
N SER A 239 8.18 -13.70 -13.77
CA SER A 239 9.04 -12.78 -13.01
C SER A 239 9.44 -11.58 -13.87
N ASP A 240 9.79 -11.79 -15.14
CA ASP A 240 10.12 -10.71 -16.07
C ASP A 240 8.91 -9.80 -16.35
N SER A 241 7.72 -10.39 -16.49
CA SER A 241 6.48 -9.60 -16.68
C SER A 241 6.13 -8.73 -15.47
N VAL A 242 6.41 -9.22 -14.25
CA VAL A 242 6.10 -8.53 -12.98
C VAL A 242 7.08 -7.39 -12.73
N THR A 243 8.38 -7.60 -12.95
CA THR A 243 9.40 -6.56 -12.77
C THR A 243 9.20 -5.40 -13.75
N GLU A 244 8.83 -5.69 -15.00
CA GLU A 244 8.50 -4.65 -15.99
C GLU A 244 7.23 -3.88 -15.60
N LEU A 245 6.18 -4.56 -15.14
CA LEU A 245 4.99 -3.91 -14.60
C LEU A 245 5.32 -2.99 -13.41
N GLN A 246 6.14 -3.48 -12.47
CA GLN A 246 6.59 -2.72 -11.30
C GLN A 246 7.37 -1.46 -11.70
N LEU A 247 8.27 -1.58 -12.67
CA LEU A 247 9.01 -0.44 -13.22
C LEU A 247 8.07 0.60 -13.85
N GLN A 248 7.07 0.15 -14.62
CA GLN A 248 6.09 1.03 -15.25
C GLN A 248 5.20 1.74 -14.21
N LEU A 249 4.77 1.04 -13.17
CA LEU A 249 4.03 1.61 -12.05
C LEU A 249 4.85 2.66 -11.31
N LEU A 250 6.11 2.34 -10.97
CA LEU A 250 7.03 3.25 -10.31
C LEU A 250 7.28 4.51 -11.16
N THR A 251 7.54 4.32 -12.45
CA THR A 251 7.75 5.40 -13.41
C THR A 251 6.53 6.31 -13.52
N ASN A 252 5.33 5.74 -13.63
CA ASN A 252 4.11 6.55 -13.71
C ASN A 252 3.79 7.26 -12.39
N GLY A 253 3.99 6.60 -11.25
CA GLY A 253 3.89 7.24 -9.94
C GLY A 253 4.81 8.45 -9.81
N PHE A 254 6.08 8.31 -10.23
CA PHE A 254 7.06 9.40 -10.21
C PHE A 254 6.73 10.53 -11.20
N LYS A 255 6.17 10.21 -12.36
CA LYS A 255 5.66 11.20 -13.33
C LYS A 255 4.57 12.08 -12.71
N LEU A 256 3.67 11.47 -11.93
CA LEU A 256 2.55 12.17 -11.27
C LEU A 256 2.96 12.90 -9.98
N LEU A 257 4.16 12.63 -9.46
CA LEU A 257 4.72 13.33 -8.32
C LEU A 257 5.15 14.76 -8.70
N LYS A 258 4.85 15.72 -7.83
CA LYS A 258 5.33 17.10 -7.96
C LYS A 258 6.84 17.19 -7.69
N VAL A 259 7.49 18.24 -8.18
CA VAL A 259 8.86 18.59 -7.75
C VAL A 259 8.86 18.91 -6.24
N GLY A 260 9.84 18.37 -5.51
CA GLY A 260 9.91 18.37 -4.04
C GLY A 260 8.93 17.41 -3.35
N GLY A 261 8.15 16.62 -4.09
CA GLY A 261 7.30 15.57 -3.53
C GLY A 261 8.10 14.34 -3.10
N SER A 262 7.46 13.44 -2.35
CA SER A 262 8.03 12.14 -2.00
C SER A 262 7.17 10.97 -2.52
N LEU A 263 7.85 9.90 -2.92
CA LEU A 263 7.25 8.65 -3.36
C LEU A 263 7.80 7.50 -2.52
N ILE A 264 6.93 6.58 -2.12
CA ILE A 264 7.32 5.29 -1.57
C ILE A 264 7.05 4.23 -2.62
N TYR A 265 8.09 3.50 -2.97
CA TYR A 265 7.99 2.22 -3.66
C TYR A 265 8.10 1.11 -2.62
N SER A 266 7.12 0.21 -2.60
CA SER A 266 7.15 -0.96 -1.73
C SER A 266 6.67 -2.21 -2.44
N THR A 267 7.24 -3.35 -2.06
CA THR A 267 6.72 -4.67 -2.44
C THR A 267 6.76 -5.60 -1.25
N CYS A 268 5.87 -6.58 -1.28
CA CYS A 268 5.78 -7.72 -0.37
C CYS A 268 6.64 -8.91 -0.79
N SER A 269 7.69 -8.67 -1.59
CA SER A 269 8.58 -9.68 -2.13
C SER A 269 9.94 -9.66 -1.45
N LEU A 270 10.54 -10.83 -1.25
CA LEU A 270 11.92 -10.95 -0.80
C LEU A 270 12.90 -10.98 -1.97
N THR A 271 12.40 -11.30 -3.17
CA THR A 271 13.16 -11.38 -4.41
C THR A 271 13.85 -10.06 -4.78
N VAL A 272 15.17 -10.09 -4.92
CA VAL A 272 16.00 -8.93 -5.30
C VAL A 272 15.61 -8.35 -6.66
N ALA A 273 15.26 -9.21 -7.62
CA ALA A 273 14.84 -8.79 -8.96
C ALA A 273 13.61 -7.86 -8.96
N GLN A 274 12.69 -8.04 -8.02
CA GLN A 274 11.50 -7.19 -7.86
C GLN A 274 11.74 -5.94 -7.03
N ASN A 275 12.89 -5.84 -6.36
CA ASN A 275 13.18 -4.76 -5.42
C ASN A 275 14.33 -3.92 -5.93
N GLU A 276 15.56 -4.31 -5.61
CA GLU A 276 16.76 -3.54 -5.94
C GLU A 276 16.99 -3.41 -7.44
N ASP A 277 16.68 -4.44 -8.24
CA ASP A 277 16.95 -4.38 -9.68
C ASP A 277 15.95 -3.46 -10.41
N VAL A 278 14.66 -3.51 -10.04
CA VAL A 278 13.66 -2.52 -10.50
C VAL A 278 14.06 -1.11 -10.08
N LEU A 279 14.50 -0.92 -8.83
CA LEU A 279 14.90 0.38 -8.33
C LEU A 279 16.15 0.92 -9.04
N LYS A 280 17.17 0.09 -9.26
CA LYS A 280 18.37 0.46 -10.04
C LYS A 280 18.01 0.90 -11.46
N LYS A 281 17.17 0.11 -12.14
CA LYS A 281 16.70 0.42 -13.51
C LYS A 281 15.89 1.71 -13.53
N PHE A 282 15.04 1.95 -12.54
CA PHE A 282 14.30 3.19 -12.42
C PHE A 282 15.21 4.41 -12.23
N LEU A 283 16.17 4.34 -11.29
CA LEU A 283 17.09 5.45 -10.99
C LEU A 283 17.99 5.79 -12.17
N SER A 284 18.47 4.81 -12.94
CA SER A 284 19.28 5.07 -14.13
C SER A 284 18.51 5.78 -15.25
N MET A 285 17.18 5.60 -15.30
CA MET A 285 16.30 6.22 -16.28
C MET A 285 15.76 7.60 -15.85
N ASN A 286 15.85 7.94 -14.56
CA ASN A 286 15.20 9.12 -14.00
C ASN A 286 16.22 9.96 -13.19
N PRO A 287 17.01 10.84 -13.84
CA PRO A 287 18.04 11.63 -13.17
C PRO A 287 17.48 12.65 -12.16
N ALA A 288 16.20 12.99 -12.27
CA ALA A 288 15.50 13.84 -11.29
C ALA A 288 15.03 13.06 -10.05
N ALA A 289 15.29 11.76 -9.95
CA ALA A 289 14.92 10.94 -8.81
C ALA A 289 16.11 10.75 -7.87
N GLU A 290 15.90 11.01 -6.57
CA GLU A 290 16.92 10.81 -5.54
C GLU A 290 16.39 9.89 -4.43
N LEU A 291 17.20 8.93 -3.99
CA LEU A 291 16.92 8.11 -2.81
C LEU A 291 17.14 8.89 -1.53
N VAL A 292 16.13 8.87 -0.66
CA VAL A 292 16.09 9.60 0.61
C VAL A 292 16.12 8.63 1.77
N GLU A 293 16.89 8.95 2.80
CA GLU A 293 16.90 8.19 4.04
C GLU A 293 15.56 8.33 4.78
N ILE A 294 15.08 7.22 5.33
CA ILE A 294 13.82 7.21 6.08
C ILE A 294 14.18 7.44 7.56
N GLU A 295 14.28 8.72 7.95
CA GLU A 295 14.69 9.13 9.30
C GLU A 295 13.93 8.43 10.44
N VAL A 296 12.61 8.28 10.28
CA VAL A 296 11.75 7.60 11.26
C VAL A 296 12.07 6.11 11.42
N ALA A 297 12.80 5.51 10.49
CA ALA A 297 13.14 4.09 10.48
C ALA A 297 14.42 3.73 11.23
N LYS A 298 15.17 4.71 11.77
CA LYS A 298 16.42 4.47 12.51
C LYS A 298 16.29 3.44 13.65
N ASN A 299 15.11 3.39 14.27
CA ASN A 299 14.80 2.47 15.37
C ASN A 299 13.83 1.35 14.96
N TRP A 300 13.52 1.21 13.67
CA TRP A 300 12.66 0.12 13.21
C TRP A 300 13.44 -1.19 13.17
N PRO A 301 12.83 -2.33 13.56
CA PRO A 301 13.49 -3.62 13.53
C PRO A 301 13.56 -4.15 12.09
N CYS A 302 14.29 -3.45 11.21
CA CYS A 302 14.44 -3.77 9.80
C CYS A 302 15.92 -3.78 9.40
N LYS A 303 16.23 -4.42 8.27
CA LYS A 303 17.57 -4.47 7.69
C LYS A 303 17.70 -3.45 6.57
N SER A 304 18.93 -3.02 6.29
CA SER A 304 19.21 -2.32 5.03
C SER A 304 19.07 -3.29 3.85
N GLY A 305 18.53 -2.82 2.73
CA GLY A 305 18.61 -3.54 1.45
C GLY A 305 20.01 -3.46 0.83
N GLN A 306 20.18 -4.07 -0.35
CA GLN A 306 21.48 -4.07 -1.05
C GLN A 306 21.83 -2.69 -1.63
N ILE A 307 20.86 -1.79 -1.71
CA ILE A 307 21.04 -0.39 -2.09
C ILE A 307 20.96 0.46 -0.81
N PRO A 308 21.94 1.34 -0.52
CA PRO A 308 21.86 2.23 0.62
C PRO A 308 20.54 3.03 0.65
N LYS A 309 20.05 3.35 1.86
CA LYS A 309 18.77 4.06 2.10
C LYS A 309 17.50 3.25 1.76
N THR A 310 17.63 1.97 1.41
CA THR A 310 16.48 1.07 1.25
C THR A 310 16.33 0.16 2.47
N LEU A 311 15.09 -0.23 2.78
CA LEU A 311 14.77 -1.03 3.95
C LEU A 311 14.16 -2.37 3.54
N ARG A 312 14.48 -3.41 4.30
CA ARG A 312 13.92 -4.76 4.20
C ARG A 312 13.41 -5.22 5.57
N PHE A 313 12.14 -5.60 5.60
CA PHE A 313 11.51 -6.32 6.71
C PHE A 313 11.55 -7.80 6.41
N ASP A 314 11.78 -8.61 7.44
CA ASP A 314 11.68 -10.05 7.38
C ASP A 314 11.19 -10.59 8.73
N PRO A 315 10.55 -11.78 8.78
CA PRO A 315 10.04 -12.38 10.01
C PRO A 315 11.07 -12.58 11.11
N LEU A 316 12.32 -12.87 10.75
CA LEU A 316 13.35 -13.21 11.72
C LEU A 316 13.80 -11.95 12.47
N ALA A 317 14.04 -10.86 11.74
CA ALA A 317 14.50 -9.60 12.32
C ALA A 317 13.35 -8.71 12.82
N SER A 318 12.21 -8.75 12.14
CA SER A 318 11.14 -7.77 12.28
C SER A 318 9.86 -8.31 12.90
N GLN A 319 9.76 -9.64 13.09
CA GLN A 319 8.53 -10.34 13.49
C GLN A 319 7.30 -9.95 12.66
N THR A 320 7.48 -9.68 11.36
CA THR A 320 6.40 -9.30 10.45
C THR A 320 6.61 -9.91 9.07
N SER A 321 5.67 -9.67 8.16
CA SER A 321 5.79 -10.13 6.79
C SER A 321 6.98 -9.46 6.09
N GLY A 322 7.54 -10.15 5.10
CA GLY A 322 8.56 -9.60 4.23
C GLY A 322 8.06 -8.35 3.49
N LEU A 323 8.85 -7.28 3.52
CA LEU A 323 8.54 -6.05 2.80
C LEU A 323 9.82 -5.28 2.43
N PHE A 324 9.88 -4.78 1.20
CA PHE A 324 10.89 -3.83 0.76
C PHE A 324 10.29 -2.42 0.72
N ILE A 325 11.08 -1.41 1.14
CA ILE A 325 10.69 0.00 1.08
C ILE A 325 11.85 0.83 0.51
N ALA A 326 11.55 1.66 -0.47
CA ALA A 326 12.42 2.72 -0.97
C ALA A 326 11.69 4.06 -1.00
N LYS A 327 12.30 5.11 -0.41
CA LYS A 327 11.78 6.48 -0.45
C LYS A 327 12.55 7.29 -1.48
N ILE A 328 11.81 7.93 -2.37
CA ILE A 328 12.33 8.67 -3.51
C ILE A 328 11.77 10.09 -3.46
N THR A 329 12.60 11.10 -3.70
CA THR A 329 12.13 12.47 -3.95
C THR A 329 12.40 12.88 -5.39
N LYS A 330 11.63 13.86 -5.87
CA LYS A 330 11.78 14.44 -7.19
C LYS A 330 12.41 15.82 -7.05
N ILE A 331 13.63 15.96 -7.53
CA ILE A 331 14.40 17.21 -7.46
C ILE A 331 13.96 18.23 -8.51
#